data_AF-A0A9D0DHH1-F1
#
_entry.id   AF-A0A9D0DHH1-F1
#
_cell.length_a   1.000
_cell.length_b   1.000
_cell.length_c   1.000
_cell.angle_alpha   90.00
_cell.angle_beta   90.00
_cell.angle_gamma   90.00
#
_symmetry.space_group_name_H-M   'P 1'
#
loop_
_entity.id
_entity.type
_entity.pdbx_description
1 polymer ?
#
loop_
_entity_poly.entity_id
_entity_poly.type
_entity_poly.pdbx_seq_one_letter_code
_entity_poly.pdbx_strand_id
1 'polypeptide(L)'
;MISLREELIRGDFRCLYLAWLSGVRNEWVELDAIEPPVPDGLGELSGALSTFVRFMRIDPDLVTVAARSSAGKMESGKEEDLARWIHELNATEKDDYLWRIISGNEPHLGNRLYQQFLKSRARNNPASISQGRRTAGELLEQMDSCARERQKREAEEHARRQAILKKEQARKRKKYLAGLAGKEDVLWSQVNTLIAGKRPADYDQAVRLLLDLKELAKGKSDRVLFLERLDNLCREHRRKYSLIKRLKDSGFRV
;
A
#
# COMPACT_ATOMS: atom_id res chain seq x y z
N MET A 1 19.29 -1.10 19.67
CA MET A 1 20.48 -1.95 19.45
C MET A 1 20.74 -2.89 20.62
N ILE A 2 20.63 -2.45 21.89
CA ILE A 2 20.82 -3.33 23.07
C ILE A 2 19.87 -4.55 23.04
N SER A 3 18.59 -4.36 22.68
CA SER A 3 17.62 -5.44 22.59
C SER A 3 17.92 -6.50 21.50
N LEU A 4 18.64 -6.12 20.43
CA LEU A 4 19.02 -7.06 19.38
C LEU A 4 20.14 -8.00 19.84
N ARG A 5 21.06 -7.47 20.66
CA ARG A 5 22.10 -8.26 21.32
C ARG A 5 21.50 -9.27 22.29
N GLU A 6 20.48 -8.89 23.04
CA GLU A 6 19.77 -9.80 23.95
C GLU A 6 19.06 -10.92 23.19
N GLU A 7 18.42 -10.61 22.06
CA GLU A 7 17.81 -11.60 21.17
C GLU A 7 18.84 -12.58 20.61
N LEU A 8 19.97 -12.08 20.10
CA LEU A 8 21.08 -12.92 19.65
C LEU A 8 21.62 -13.82 20.77
N ILE A 9 21.79 -13.26 21.97
CA ILE A 9 22.23 -14.03 23.13
C ILE A 9 21.23 -15.14 23.42
N ARG A 10 19.92 -14.88 23.34
CA ARG A 10 18.84 -15.87 23.53
C ARG A 10 18.68 -16.85 22.35
N GLY A 11 19.55 -16.78 21.35
CA GLY A 11 19.53 -17.68 20.20
C GLY A 11 18.51 -17.31 19.12
N ASP A 12 17.98 -16.09 19.14
CA ASP A 12 17.18 -15.55 18.04
C ASP A 12 18.11 -14.94 16.97
N PHE A 13 18.34 -15.72 15.93
CA PHE A 13 19.23 -15.35 14.82
C PHE A 13 18.49 -14.73 13.63
N ARG A 14 17.20 -14.40 13.77
CA ARG A 14 16.41 -13.78 12.68
C ARG A 14 17.05 -12.50 12.16
N CYS A 15 17.74 -11.74 13.02
CA CYS A 15 18.46 -10.54 12.61
C CYS A 15 19.60 -10.81 11.62
N LEU A 16 20.26 -11.97 11.68
CA LEU A 16 21.31 -12.35 10.74
C LEU A 16 20.74 -12.64 9.35
N TYR A 17 19.61 -13.34 9.31
CA TYR A 17 18.88 -13.58 8.06
C TYR A 17 18.36 -12.27 7.45
N LEU A 18 17.82 -11.37 8.27
CA LEU A 18 17.41 -10.03 7.83
C LEU A 18 18.60 -9.22 7.30
N ALA A 19 19.78 -9.31 7.92
CA ALA A 19 20.99 -8.69 7.40
C ALA A 19 21.38 -9.27 6.02
N TRP A 20 21.22 -10.58 5.83
CA TRP A 20 21.42 -11.21 4.52
C TRP A 20 20.44 -10.69 3.47
N LEU A 21 19.15 -10.54 3.79
CA LEU A 21 18.16 -9.90 2.89
C LEU A 21 18.56 -8.47 2.53
N SER A 22 19.10 -7.72 3.49
CA SER A 22 19.66 -6.39 3.21
C SER A 22 20.83 -6.49 2.23
N GLY A 23 21.71 -7.47 2.38
CA GLY A 23 22.80 -7.73 1.44
C GLY A 23 22.31 -8.04 0.02
N VAL A 24 21.27 -8.85 -0.13
CA VAL A 24 20.63 -9.13 -1.43
C VAL A 24 20.14 -7.84 -2.10
N ARG A 25 19.45 -6.97 -1.34
CA ARG A 25 18.93 -5.71 -1.90
C ARG A 25 20.03 -4.71 -2.25
N ASN A 26 21.15 -4.73 -1.53
CA ASN A 26 22.29 -3.85 -1.78
C ASN A 26 23.32 -4.47 -2.73
N GLU A 27 23.00 -5.58 -3.40
CA GLU A 27 23.86 -6.28 -4.35
C GLU A 27 25.20 -6.75 -3.73
N TRP A 28 25.22 -6.95 -2.40
CA TRP A 28 26.35 -7.56 -1.69
C TRP A 28 26.32 -9.09 -1.75
N VAL A 29 25.20 -9.64 -2.22
CA VAL A 29 24.97 -11.06 -2.43
C VAL A 29 24.67 -11.25 -3.91
N GLU A 30 25.38 -12.17 -4.54
CA GLU A 30 25.19 -12.52 -5.96
C GLU A 30 23.79 -13.11 -6.19
N LEU A 31 23.21 -12.88 -7.37
CA LEU A 31 21.83 -13.30 -7.66
C LEU A 31 21.66 -14.82 -7.68
N ASP A 32 22.70 -15.58 -8.00
CA ASP A 32 22.73 -17.04 -7.97
C ASP A 32 23.06 -17.60 -6.58
N ALA A 33 23.39 -16.74 -5.62
CA ALA A 33 23.65 -17.17 -4.25
C ALA A 33 22.41 -17.86 -3.67
N ILE A 34 22.65 -19.03 -3.10
CA ILE A 34 21.62 -19.83 -2.47
C ILE A 34 21.13 -19.13 -1.21
N GLU A 35 19.81 -18.99 -1.09
CA GLU A 35 19.21 -18.45 0.12
C GLU A 35 19.56 -19.33 1.34
N PRO A 36 20.02 -18.72 2.45
CA PRO A 36 20.23 -19.44 3.69
C PRO A 36 18.89 -19.97 4.25
N PRO A 37 18.93 -20.97 5.15
CA PRO A 37 17.72 -21.48 5.80
C PRO A 37 16.89 -20.34 6.43
N VAL A 38 15.61 -20.27 6.07
CA VAL A 38 14.70 -19.24 6.58
C VAL A 38 14.40 -19.54 8.05
N PRO A 39 14.67 -18.61 8.98
CA PRO A 39 14.40 -18.83 10.39
C PRO A 39 12.90 -18.80 10.70
N ASP A 40 12.46 -19.63 11.62
CA ASP A 40 11.07 -19.66 12.10
C ASP A 40 10.63 -18.31 12.67
N GLY A 41 9.33 -18.01 12.58
CA GLY A 41 8.74 -16.80 13.13
C GLY A 41 9.14 -15.52 12.38
N LEU A 42 9.63 -15.59 11.14
CA LEU A 42 9.94 -14.40 10.34
C LEU A 42 8.69 -13.57 9.99
N GLY A 43 7.52 -14.21 9.96
CA GLY A 43 6.22 -13.53 9.79
C GLY A 43 5.79 -12.67 10.98
N GLU A 44 6.40 -12.84 12.16
CA GLU A 44 6.08 -12.12 13.39
C GLU A 44 7.35 -11.56 14.03
N LEU A 45 7.79 -10.41 13.50
CA LEU A 45 8.99 -9.74 14.00
C LEU A 45 8.76 -9.14 15.40
N SER A 46 9.75 -9.29 16.28
CA SER A 46 9.79 -8.56 17.54
C SER A 46 9.97 -7.06 17.31
N GLY A 47 9.69 -6.22 18.30
CA GLY A 47 9.94 -4.77 18.21
C GLY A 47 11.41 -4.43 17.89
N ALA A 48 12.36 -5.24 18.35
CA ALA A 48 13.78 -5.06 18.04
C ALA A 48 14.09 -5.41 16.57
N LEU A 49 13.55 -6.51 16.05
CA LEU A 49 13.69 -6.91 14.65
C LEU A 49 12.98 -5.95 13.70
N SER A 50 11.78 -5.47 14.03
CA SER A 50 11.08 -4.43 13.24
C SER A 50 11.88 -3.13 13.20
N THR A 51 12.50 -2.75 14.33
CA THR A 51 13.39 -1.58 14.38
C THR A 51 14.63 -1.80 13.51
N PHE A 52 15.20 -3.00 13.53
CA PHE A 52 16.34 -3.38 12.70
C PHE A 52 16.00 -3.33 11.20
N VAL A 53 14.87 -3.89 10.79
CA VAL A 53 14.36 -3.82 9.40
C VAL A 53 14.26 -2.38 8.91
N ARG A 54 13.66 -1.50 9.72
CA ARG A 54 13.55 -0.08 9.40
C ARG A 54 14.90 0.61 9.33
N PHE A 55 15.80 0.33 10.26
CA PHE A 55 17.14 0.91 10.29
C PHE A 55 17.98 0.51 9.06
N MET A 56 17.95 -0.78 8.70
CA MET A 56 18.63 -1.33 7.54
C MET A 56 17.91 -1.04 6.21
N ARG A 57 16.75 -0.36 6.26
CA ARG A 57 15.90 -0.01 5.11
C ARG A 57 15.57 -1.23 4.24
N ILE A 58 15.34 -2.38 4.87
CA ILE A 58 14.98 -3.61 4.17
C ILE A 58 13.55 -3.44 3.65
N ASP A 59 13.32 -3.80 2.40
CA ASP A 59 12.00 -3.73 1.79
C ASP A 59 11.01 -4.64 2.54
N PRO A 60 9.89 -4.11 3.06
CA PRO A 60 8.88 -4.92 3.76
C PRO A 60 8.33 -6.06 2.89
N ASP A 61 8.26 -5.88 1.58
CA ASP A 61 7.81 -6.91 0.65
C ASP A 61 8.81 -8.05 0.55
N LEU A 62 10.11 -7.73 0.59
CA LEU A 62 11.17 -8.74 0.59
C LEU A 62 11.09 -9.60 1.86
N VAL A 63 10.88 -8.98 3.02
CA VAL A 63 10.65 -9.69 4.29
C VAL A 63 9.38 -10.55 4.22
N THR A 64 8.31 -10.03 3.61
CA THR A 64 7.03 -10.75 3.46
C THR A 64 7.18 -11.97 2.56
N VAL A 65 7.90 -11.86 1.44
CA VAL A 65 8.17 -12.98 0.53
C VAL A 65 9.06 -14.02 1.20
N ALA A 66 10.09 -13.59 1.93
CA ALA A 66 10.92 -14.47 2.74
C ALA A 66 10.12 -15.25 3.79
N ALA A 67 9.23 -14.54 4.50
CA ALA A 67 8.41 -15.11 5.56
C ALA A 67 7.42 -16.19 5.07
N ARG A 68 7.11 -16.28 3.76
CA ARG A 68 6.28 -17.37 3.22
C ARG A 68 6.90 -18.76 3.40
N SER A 69 8.22 -18.82 3.45
CA SER A 69 8.99 -20.04 3.69
C SER A 69 9.39 -20.21 5.17
N SER A 70 9.01 -19.27 6.04
CA SER A 70 9.22 -19.36 7.48
C SER A 70 8.13 -20.23 8.11
N ALA A 71 8.50 -21.16 8.97
CA ALA A 71 7.51 -21.77 9.86
C ALA A 71 6.95 -20.71 10.82
N GLY A 72 5.72 -20.92 11.30
CA GLY A 72 5.10 -20.05 12.31
C GLY A 72 5.87 -20.04 13.62
N LYS A 73 5.64 -19.01 14.45
CA LYS A 73 6.22 -18.93 15.79
C LYS A 73 5.64 -20.08 16.64
N MET A 74 6.41 -21.15 16.82
CA MET A 74 5.97 -22.32 17.59
C MET A 74 5.71 -21.92 19.05
N GLU A 75 4.46 -21.97 19.53
CA GLU A 75 4.14 -21.62 20.92
C GLU A 75 3.46 -22.73 21.75
N SER A 76 3.02 -23.86 21.18
CA SER A 76 2.17 -24.80 21.95
C SER A 76 2.65 -26.25 22.10
N GLY A 77 3.71 -26.69 21.40
CA GLY A 77 4.29 -28.05 21.56
C GLY A 77 5.72 -28.08 22.12
N LYS A 78 6.30 -26.90 22.40
CA LYS A 78 7.73 -26.76 22.70
C LYS A 78 8.13 -27.38 24.03
N GLU A 79 7.34 -27.22 25.09
CA GLU A 79 7.75 -27.69 26.42
C GLU A 79 7.72 -29.21 26.53
N GLU A 80 6.69 -29.86 25.96
CA GLU A 80 6.57 -31.32 25.96
C GLU A 80 7.60 -31.98 25.04
N ASP A 81 7.84 -31.43 23.85
CA ASP A 81 8.87 -31.94 22.93
C ASP A 81 10.28 -31.70 23.48
N LEU A 82 10.52 -30.54 24.09
CA LEU A 82 11.79 -30.24 24.74
C LEU A 82 12.01 -31.15 25.95
N ALA A 83 10.98 -31.38 26.77
CA ALA A 83 11.06 -32.32 27.89
C ALA A 83 11.36 -33.74 27.40
N ARG A 84 10.69 -34.20 26.33
CA ARG A 84 10.96 -35.51 25.71
C ARG A 84 12.39 -35.61 25.19
N TRP A 85 12.87 -34.59 24.48
CA TRP A 85 14.24 -34.54 23.98
C TRP A 85 15.27 -34.51 25.12
N ILE A 86 15.01 -33.75 26.19
CA ILE A 86 15.85 -33.76 27.40
C ILE A 86 15.85 -35.17 28.01
N HIS A 87 14.71 -35.87 28.05
CA HIS A 87 14.66 -37.25 28.53
C HIS A 87 15.51 -38.20 27.70
N GLU A 88 15.55 -38.04 26.38
CA GLU A 88 16.36 -38.84 25.44
C GLU A 88 17.88 -38.62 25.57
N LEU A 89 18.32 -37.49 26.15
CA LEU A 89 19.75 -37.26 26.42
C LEU A 89 20.29 -38.29 27.43
N ASN A 90 21.50 -38.78 27.18
CA ASN A 90 22.14 -39.76 28.05
C ASN A 90 22.56 -39.13 29.39
N ALA A 91 22.71 -39.97 30.43
CA ALA A 91 23.02 -39.50 31.79
C ALA A 91 24.35 -38.74 31.85
N THR A 92 25.35 -39.19 31.08
CA THR A 92 26.66 -38.55 30.99
C THR A 92 26.62 -37.14 30.41
N GLU A 93 25.79 -36.88 29.38
CA GLU A 93 25.59 -35.54 28.82
C GLU A 93 24.86 -34.63 29.81
N LYS A 94 23.83 -35.15 30.50
CA LYS A 94 23.10 -34.40 31.53
C LYS A 94 24.02 -33.96 32.66
N ASP A 95 24.86 -34.86 33.16
CA ASP A 95 25.80 -34.59 34.24
C ASP A 95 26.88 -33.57 33.82
N ASP A 96 27.40 -33.69 32.59
CA ASP A 96 28.34 -32.71 32.01
C ASP A 96 27.70 -31.32 31.86
N TYR A 97 26.46 -31.24 31.38
CA TYR A 97 25.75 -29.96 31.30
C TYR A 97 25.51 -29.33 32.67
N LEU A 98 25.07 -30.11 33.67
CA LEU A 98 24.89 -29.61 35.04
C LEU A 98 26.21 -29.13 35.64
N TRP A 99 27.31 -29.86 35.43
CA TRP A 99 28.64 -29.45 35.87
C TRP A 99 29.08 -28.14 35.22
N ARG A 100 28.83 -27.95 33.92
CA ARG A 100 29.16 -26.71 33.19
C ARG A 100 28.32 -25.52 33.64
N ILE A 101 27.05 -25.74 34.01
CA ILE A 101 26.19 -24.69 34.60
C ILE A 101 26.79 -24.21 35.92
N ILE A 102 27.12 -25.13 36.83
CA ILE A 102 27.63 -24.81 38.17
C ILE A 102 29.03 -24.20 38.10
N SER A 103 29.87 -24.69 37.19
CA SER A 103 31.24 -24.20 37.02
C SER A 103 31.30 -22.79 36.41
N GLY A 104 30.18 -22.25 35.91
CA GLY A 104 30.09 -20.89 35.37
C GLY A 104 30.90 -20.66 34.08
N ASN A 105 31.45 -21.72 33.48
CA ASN A 105 32.37 -21.63 32.34
C ASN A 105 31.65 -21.29 31.01
N GLU A 106 30.32 -21.39 30.96
CA GLU A 106 29.55 -21.16 29.73
C GLU A 106 28.27 -20.32 29.96
N PRO A 107 28.34 -18.98 29.84
CA PRO A 107 27.19 -18.09 30.06
C PRO A 107 26.03 -18.26 29.05
N HIS A 108 26.22 -19.07 28.00
CA HIS A 108 25.25 -19.27 26.92
C HIS A 108 24.90 -20.76 26.68
N LEU A 109 25.16 -21.63 27.66
CA LEU A 109 24.92 -23.07 27.54
C LEU A 109 23.46 -23.40 27.21
N GLY A 110 22.50 -22.72 27.84
CA GLY A 110 21.07 -22.92 27.57
C GLY A 110 20.70 -22.69 26.10
N ASN A 111 21.30 -21.69 25.45
CA ASN A 111 21.04 -21.40 24.04
C ASN A 111 21.68 -22.45 23.13
N ARG A 112 22.88 -22.96 23.48
CA ARG A 112 23.49 -24.08 22.75
C ARG A 112 22.64 -25.34 22.81
N LEU A 113 22.11 -25.68 23.99
CA LEU A 113 21.19 -26.82 24.16
C LEU A 113 19.92 -26.63 23.35
N TYR A 114 19.34 -25.43 23.37
CA TYR A 114 18.17 -25.11 22.56
C TYR A 114 18.44 -25.25 21.06
N GLN A 115 19.62 -24.81 20.58
CA GLN A 115 20.02 -25.00 19.19
C GLN A 115 20.24 -26.48 18.83
N GLN A 116 20.74 -27.29 19.76
CA GLN A 116 20.88 -28.73 19.56
C GLN A 116 19.51 -29.41 19.45
N PHE A 117 18.54 -29.00 20.27
CA PHE A 117 17.14 -29.42 20.15
C PHE A 117 16.51 -29.04 18.80
N LEU A 118 16.71 -27.81 18.33
CA LEU A 118 16.21 -27.40 17.01
C LEU A 118 16.86 -28.23 15.88
N LYS A 119 18.16 -28.52 15.98
CA LYS A 119 18.88 -29.37 15.01
C LYS A 119 18.43 -30.83 15.03
N SER A 120 18.14 -31.41 16.19
CA SER A 120 17.64 -32.78 16.29
C SER A 120 16.25 -32.90 15.66
N ARG A 121 15.40 -31.90 15.87
CA ARG A 121 14.09 -31.79 15.21
C ARG A 121 14.20 -31.63 13.69
N ALA A 122 15.12 -30.79 13.21
CA ALA A 122 15.36 -30.60 11.78
C ALA A 122 15.87 -31.89 11.09
N ARG A 123 16.70 -32.70 11.78
CA ARG A 123 17.15 -34.01 11.29
C ARG A 123 16.01 -35.03 11.20
N ASN A 124 15.07 -34.98 12.14
CA ASN A 124 13.90 -35.88 12.17
C ASN A 124 12.77 -35.45 11.23
N ASN A 125 12.89 -34.29 10.56
CA ASN A 125 11.93 -33.82 9.56
C ASN A 125 12.63 -33.36 8.27
N PRO A 126 13.12 -34.29 7.43
CA PRO A 126 13.88 -33.97 6.21
C PRO A 126 13.07 -33.22 5.15
N ALA A 127 11.74 -33.16 5.29
CA ALA A 127 10.87 -32.36 4.43
C ALA A 127 11.17 -30.85 4.51
N SER A 128 11.79 -30.36 5.59
CA SER A 128 12.17 -28.94 5.76
C SER A 128 13.52 -28.59 5.12
N ILE A 129 14.36 -29.56 4.79
CA ILE A 129 15.68 -29.34 4.15
C ILE A 129 15.56 -29.41 2.61
N SER A 130 14.40 -29.86 2.12
CA SER A 130 14.16 -30.26 0.73
C SER A 130 13.18 -29.38 -0.04
N GLN A 131 12.79 -28.22 0.49
CA GLN A 131 12.10 -27.21 -0.33
C GLN A 131 13.17 -26.35 -1.02
N GLY A 132 13.11 -26.33 -2.35
CA GLY A 132 14.15 -25.86 -3.25
C GLY A 132 14.92 -24.65 -2.74
N ARG A 133 16.24 -24.78 -2.77
CA ARG A 133 17.20 -23.70 -2.50
C ARG A 133 16.99 -22.58 -3.52
N ARG A 134 16.02 -21.70 -3.25
CA ARG A 134 15.77 -20.53 -4.08
C ARG A 134 16.99 -19.63 -4.05
N THR A 135 17.28 -18.99 -5.16
CA THR A 135 18.40 -18.05 -5.24
C THR A 135 17.97 -16.67 -4.75
N ALA A 136 18.93 -15.80 -4.46
CA ALA A 136 18.67 -14.39 -4.17
C ALA A 136 17.90 -13.70 -5.32
N GLY A 137 18.17 -14.07 -6.58
CA GLY A 137 17.47 -13.60 -7.76
C GLY A 137 16.00 -14.04 -7.79
N GLU A 138 15.72 -15.32 -7.54
CA GLU A 138 14.34 -15.82 -7.45
C GLU A 138 13.54 -15.12 -6.34
N LEU A 139 14.20 -14.78 -5.22
CA LEU A 139 13.59 -14.04 -4.13
C LEU A 139 13.19 -12.61 -4.56
N LEU A 140 14.07 -11.92 -5.28
CA LEU A 140 13.79 -10.59 -5.82
C LEU A 140 12.69 -10.62 -6.89
N GLU A 141 12.69 -11.62 -7.78
CA GLU A 141 11.63 -11.79 -8.78
C GLU A 141 10.26 -12.03 -8.14
N GLN A 142 10.21 -12.84 -7.08
CA GLN A 142 8.98 -13.06 -6.32
C GLN A 142 8.49 -11.77 -5.64
N MET A 143 9.40 -10.97 -5.08
CA MET A 143 9.10 -9.66 -4.52
C MET A 143 8.54 -8.71 -5.58
N ASP A 144 9.18 -8.60 -6.74
CA ASP A 144 8.73 -7.75 -7.84
C ASP A 144 7.39 -8.19 -8.42
N SER A 145 7.12 -9.50 -8.47
CA SER A 145 5.82 -10.04 -8.85
C SER A 145 4.72 -9.62 -7.86
N CYS A 146 4.99 -9.76 -6.56
CA CYS A 146 4.05 -9.35 -5.51
C CYS A 146 3.79 -7.84 -5.53
N ALA A 147 4.83 -7.02 -5.72
CA ALA A 147 4.70 -5.58 -5.84
C ALA A 147 3.82 -5.18 -7.04
N ARG A 148 4.04 -5.80 -8.21
CA ARG A 148 3.23 -5.58 -9.41
C ARG A 148 1.77 -5.97 -9.20
N GLU A 149 1.49 -7.08 -8.54
CA GLU A 149 0.12 -7.49 -8.23
C GLU A 149 -0.58 -6.50 -7.30
N ARG A 150 0.11 -6.01 -6.26
CA ARG A 150 -0.44 -5.01 -5.33
C ARG A 150 -0.77 -3.72 -6.06
N GLN A 151 0.17 -3.21 -6.87
CA GLN A 151 -0.03 -1.98 -7.64
C GLN A 151 -1.23 -2.10 -8.59
N LYS A 152 -1.43 -3.25 -9.23
CA LYS A 152 -2.62 -3.52 -10.06
C LYS A 152 -3.91 -3.47 -9.26
N ARG A 153 -3.95 -4.12 -8.09
CA ARG A 153 -5.14 -4.13 -7.21
C ARG A 153 -5.47 -2.72 -6.72
N GLU A 154 -4.47 -1.96 -6.28
CA GLU A 154 -4.65 -0.57 -5.84
C GLU A 154 -5.16 0.32 -6.98
N ALA A 155 -4.57 0.23 -8.17
CA ALA A 155 -5.00 0.98 -9.35
C ALA A 155 -6.46 0.64 -9.73
N GLU A 156 -6.84 -0.64 -9.67
CA GLU A 156 -8.20 -1.07 -9.94
C GLU A 156 -9.19 -0.52 -8.90
N GLU A 157 -8.86 -0.56 -7.61
CA GLU A 157 -9.69 0.03 -6.56
C GLU A 157 -9.86 1.55 -6.74
N HIS A 158 -8.76 2.27 -7.02
CA HIS A 158 -8.82 3.69 -7.31
C HIS A 158 -9.70 3.99 -8.52
N ALA A 159 -9.57 3.22 -9.61
CA ALA A 159 -10.40 3.36 -10.79
C ALA A 159 -11.89 3.09 -10.48
N ARG A 160 -12.19 2.05 -9.70
CA ARG A 160 -13.56 1.72 -9.26
C ARG A 160 -14.16 2.85 -8.42
N ARG A 161 -13.43 3.38 -7.44
CA ARG A 161 -13.88 4.52 -6.61
C ARG A 161 -14.15 5.76 -7.45
N GLN A 162 -13.25 6.09 -8.37
CA GLN A 162 -13.42 7.21 -9.29
C GLN A 162 -14.63 7.03 -10.22
N ALA A 163 -14.86 5.81 -10.72
CA ALA A 163 -16.01 5.50 -11.56
C ALA A 163 -17.34 5.65 -10.81
N ILE A 164 -17.41 5.22 -9.54
CA ILE A 164 -18.58 5.42 -8.68
C ILE A 164 -18.86 6.91 -8.49
N LEU A 165 -17.85 7.69 -8.09
CA LEU A 165 -17.99 9.14 -7.89
C LEU A 165 -18.44 9.85 -9.18
N LYS A 166 -17.84 9.52 -10.33
CA LYS A 166 -18.23 10.08 -11.63
C LYS A 166 -19.68 9.72 -11.98
N LYS A 167 -20.12 8.48 -11.74
CA LYS A 167 -21.52 8.06 -11.96
C LYS A 167 -22.48 8.83 -11.06
N GLU A 168 -22.15 9.02 -9.80
CA GLU A 168 -22.98 9.81 -8.88
C GLU A 168 -23.06 11.28 -9.27
N GLN A 169 -21.93 11.88 -9.62
CA GLN A 169 -21.88 13.26 -10.12
C GLN A 169 -22.70 13.42 -11.40
N ALA A 170 -22.56 12.49 -12.37
CA ALA A 170 -23.36 12.49 -13.58
C ALA A 170 -24.86 12.33 -13.28
N ARG A 171 -25.24 11.50 -12.30
CA ARG A 171 -26.63 11.34 -11.88
C ARG A 171 -27.18 12.62 -11.24
N LYS A 172 -26.42 13.25 -10.33
CA LYS A 172 -26.78 14.53 -9.72
C LYS A 172 -26.91 15.63 -10.77
N ARG A 173 -25.97 15.72 -11.72
CA ARG A 173 -26.00 16.67 -12.84
C ARG A 173 -27.21 16.45 -13.73
N LYS A 174 -27.53 15.20 -14.08
CA LYS A 174 -28.71 14.87 -14.89
C LYS A 174 -30.01 15.26 -14.18
N LYS A 175 -30.14 15.00 -12.87
CA LYS A 175 -31.30 15.43 -12.07
C LYS A 175 -31.41 16.95 -11.97
N TYR A 176 -30.29 17.64 -11.76
CA TYR A 176 -30.23 19.10 -11.72
C TYR A 176 -30.72 19.72 -13.03
N LEU A 177 -30.17 19.29 -14.17
CA LEU A 177 -30.59 19.78 -15.48
C LEU A 177 -32.07 19.44 -15.76
N ALA A 178 -32.54 18.23 -15.40
CA ALA A 178 -33.95 17.88 -15.54
C ALA A 178 -34.89 18.82 -14.74
N GLY A 179 -34.46 19.33 -13.58
CA GLY A 179 -35.22 20.30 -12.79
C GLY A 179 -35.21 21.73 -13.34
N LEU A 180 -34.28 22.03 -14.25
CA LEU A 180 -34.18 23.31 -14.97
C LEU A 180 -34.91 23.33 -16.31
N ALA A 181 -35.19 22.14 -16.88
CA ALA A 181 -35.94 22.02 -18.13
C ALA A 181 -37.31 22.72 -18.02
N GLY A 182 -37.64 23.54 -19.02
CA GLY A 182 -38.88 24.34 -19.04
C GLY A 182 -38.83 25.65 -18.24
N LYS A 183 -37.73 25.96 -17.54
CA LYS A 183 -37.51 27.24 -16.83
C LYS A 183 -36.51 28.16 -17.55
N GLU A 184 -36.30 27.92 -18.84
CA GLU A 184 -35.23 28.55 -19.61
C GLU A 184 -35.36 30.08 -19.65
N ASP A 185 -36.56 30.62 -19.88
CA ASP A 185 -36.79 32.08 -19.89
C ASP A 185 -36.57 32.73 -18.52
N VAL A 186 -36.89 32.00 -17.43
CA VAL A 186 -36.62 32.46 -16.06
C VAL A 186 -35.12 32.49 -15.80
N LEU A 187 -34.37 31.48 -16.27
CA LEU A 187 -32.91 31.43 -16.15
C LEU A 187 -32.24 32.54 -16.97
N TRP A 188 -32.71 32.81 -18.19
CA TRP A 188 -32.25 33.95 -18.99
C TRP A 188 -32.49 35.30 -18.29
N SER A 189 -33.65 35.47 -17.65
CA SER A 189 -33.96 36.68 -16.86
C SER A 189 -33.05 36.82 -15.63
N GLN A 190 -32.73 35.70 -14.97
CA GLN A 190 -31.77 35.67 -13.86
C GLN A 190 -30.34 36.02 -14.32
N VAL A 191 -29.90 35.50 -15.47
CA VAL A 191 -28.61 35.85 -16.09
C VAL A 191 -28.52 37.36 -16.34
N ASN A 192 -29.56 37.97 -16.92
CA ASN A 192 -29.59 39.42 -17.17
C ASN A 192 -29.51 40.22 -15.87
N THR A 193 -30.23 39.81 -14.83
CA THR A 193 -30.19 40.44 -13.49
C THR A 193 -28.80 40.34 -12.86
N LEU A 194 -28.16 39.17 -12.90
CA LEU A 194 -26.80 38.97 -12.38
C LEU A 194 -25.78 39.82 -13.14
N ILE A 195 -25.91 39.94 -14.46
CA ILE A 195 -25.02 40.77 -15.26
C ILE A 195 -25.25 42.27 -15.02
N ALA A 196 -26.46 42.68 -14.66
CA ALA A 196 -26.78 44.06 -14.26
C ALA A 196 -26.16 44.43 -12.89
N GLY A 197 -26.02 43.46 -11.97
CA GLY A 197 -25.47 43.67 -10.61
C GLY A 197 -24.00 44.11 -10.54
N LYS A 198 -23.24 43.98 -11.64
CA LYS A 198 -21.84 44.45 -11.80
C LYS A 198 -20.82 43.89 -10.78
N ARG A 199 -21.11 42.79 -10.08
CA ARG A 199 -20.15 42.15 -9.17
C ARG A 199 -19.40 41.01 -9.84
N PRO A 200 -18.12 40.76 -9.50
CA PRO A 200 -17.38 39.61 -10.02
C PRO A 200 -18.06 38.27 -9.71
N ALA A 201 -18.56 38.04 -8.50
CA ALA A 201 -19.24 36.78 -8.19
C ALA A 201 -20.51 36.55 -9.04
N ASP A 202 -21.25 37.61 -9.34
CA ASP A 202 -22.49 37.54 -10.13
C ASP A 202 -22.19 37.15 -11.58
N TYR A 203 -21.07 37.62 -12.15
CA TYR A 203 -20.62 37.18 -13.48
C TYR A 203 -20.23 35.70 -13.49
N ASP A 204 -19.58 35.20 -12.43
CA ASP A 204 -19.23 33.77 -12.35
C ASP A 204 -20.50 32.90 -12.26
N GLN A 205 -21.52 33.36 -11.53
CA GLN A 205 -22.82 32.70 -11.46
C GLN A 205 -23.59 32.78 -12.79
N ALA A 206 -23.58 33.93 -13.48
CA ALA A 206 -24.20 34.09 -14.79
C ALA A 206 -23.58 33.15 -15.83
N VAL A 207 -22.26 33.01 -15.83
CA VAL A 207 -21.54 32.08 -16.73
C VAL A 207 -21.91 30.62 -16.44
N ARG A 208 -22.07 30.23 -15.17
CA ARG A 208 -22.55 28.87 -14.81
C ARG A 208 -23.96 28.60 -15.34
N LEU A 209 -24.88 29.54 -15.17
CA LEU A 209 -26.25 29.41 -15.69
C LEU A 209 -26.28 29.35 -17.22
N LEU A 210 -25.42 30.11 -17.91
CA LEU A 210 -25.27 30.03 -19.37
C LEU A 210 -24.73 28.67 -19.83
N LEU A 211 -23.82 28.05 -19.06
CA LEU A 211 -23.35 26.68 -19.35
C LEU A 211 -24.46 25.65 -19.15
N ASP A 212 -25.27 25.81 -18.10
CA ASP A 212 -26.45 24.96 -17.84
C ASP A 212 -27.47 25.08 -18.98
N LEU A 213 -27.77 26.31 -19.44
CA LEU A 213 -28.64 26.57 -20.58
C LEU A 213 -28.10 25.98 -21.89
N LYS A 214 -26.78 26.07 -22.13
CA LYS A 214 -26.12 25.43 -23.28
C LYS A 214 -26.27 23.91 -23.25
N GLU A 215 -26.20 23.28 -22.07
CA GLU A 215 -26.40 21.83 -21.90
C GLU A 215 -27.87 21.40 -22.03
N LEU A 216 -28.81 22.28 -21.69
CA LEU A 216 -30.25 22.05 -21.89
C LEU A 216 -30.64 22.12 -23.37
N ALA A 217 -30.00 22.99 -24.15
CA ALA A 217 -30.18 23.10 -25.60
C ALA A 217 -29.63 21.87 -26.34
N LYS A 218 -30.37 20.76 -26.31
CA LYS A 218 -29.98 19.48 -26.95
C LYS A 218 -30.42 19.38 -28.40
N GLY A 219 -31.53 20.03 -28.78
CA GLY A 219 -32.02 20.08 -30.16
C GLY A 219 -31.21 21.04 -31.05
N LYS A 220 -31.22 20.81 -32.38
CA LYS A 220 -30.58 21.75 -33.33
C LYS A 220 -31.20 23.15 -33.26
N SER A 221 -32.52 23.23 -33.18
CA SER A 221 -33.25 24.51 -33.09
C SER A 221 -32.98 25.24 -31.77
N ASP A 222 -33.01 24.53 -30.63
CA ASP A 222 -32.75 25.12 -29.31
C ASP A 222 -31.32 25.66 -29.20
N ARG A 223 -30.35 25.00 -29.84
CA ARG A 223 -28.96 25.47 -29.90
C ARG A 223 -28.82 26.75 -30.71
N VAL A 224 -29.55 26.88 -31.81
CA VAL A 224 -29.54 28.11 -32.63
C VAL A 224 -30.13 29.26 -31.81
N LEU A 225 -31.30 29.05 -31.19
CA LEU A 225 -31.94 30.05 -30.34
C LEU A 225 -31.06 30.46 -29.15
N PHE A 226 -30.36 29.51 -28.52
CA PHE A 226 -29.40 29.79 -27.46
C PHE A 226 -28.25 30.67 -27.96
N LEU A 227 -27.66 30.34 -29.11
CA LEU A 227 -26.54 31.10 -29.68
C LEU A 227 -26.96 32.52 -30.07
N GLU A 228 -28.15 32.69 -30.65
CA GLU A 228 -28.70 34.00 -30.99
C GLU A 228 -28.91 34.87 -29.73
N ARG A 229 -29.51 34.30 -28.68
CA ARG A 229 -29.68 35.00 -27.40
C ARG A 229 -28.35 35.33 -26.73
N LEU A 230 -27.37 34.43 -26.80
CA LEU A 230 -26.02 34.66 -26.28
C LEU A 230 -25.32 35.80 -27.05
N ASP A 231 -25.41 35.82 -28.38
CA ASP A 231 -24.79 36.87 -29.20
C ASP A 231 -25.41 38.24 -28.90
N ASN A 232 -26.74 38.31 -28.80
CA ASN A 232 -27.44 39.55 -28.41
C ASN A 232 -26.99 40.04 -27.02
N LEU A 233 -26.89 39.15 -26.03
CA LEU A 233 -26.40 39.47 -24.69
C LEU A 233 -24.97 40.01 -24.71
N CYS A 234 -24.10 39.45 -25.57
CA CYS A 234 -22.72 39.88 -25.70
C CYS A 234 -22.59 41.22 -26.43
N ARG A 235 -23.47 41.52 -27.39
CA ARG A 235 -23.57 42.84 -28.03
C ARG A 235 -24.02 43.92 -27.04
N GLU A 236 -25.05 43.64 -26.23
CA GLU A 236 -25.56 44.57 -25.21
C GLU A 236 -24.54 44.86 -24.11
N HIS A 237 -23.70 43.88 -23.77
CA HIS A 237 -22.72 43.97 -22.70
C HIS A 237 -21.27 44.03 -23.19
N ARG A 238 -21.04 44.43 -24.45
CA ARG A 238 -19.72 44.49 -25.09
C ARG A 238 -18.69 45.35 -24.35
N ARG A 239 -19.16 46.35 -23.60
CA ARG A 239 -18.31 47.24 -22.78
C ARG A 239 -17.87 46.61 -21.44
N LYS A 240 -18.41 45.46 -21.02
CA LYS A 240 -18.06 44.75 -19.79
C LYS A 240 -16.98 43.69 -20.04
N TYR A 241 -15.73 44.12 -20.20
CA TYR A 241 -14.60 43.27 -20.59
C TYR A 241 -14.39 42.03 -19.69
N SER A 242 -14.58 42.16 -18.37
CA SER A 242 -14.43 41.05 -17.42
C SER A 242 -15.42 39.91 -17.65
N LEU A 243 -16.65 40.23 -18.06
CA LEU A 243 -17.68 39.25 -18.38
C LEU A 243 -17.34 38.52 -19.68
N ILE A 244 -16.97 39.27 -20.73
CA ILE A 244 -16.59 38.70 -22.03
C ILE A 244 -15.37 37.78 -21.90
N LYS A 245 -14.38 38.17 -21.08
CA LYS A 245 -13.21 37.32 -20.81
C LYS A 245 -13.62 35.98 -20.18
N ARG A 246 -14.47 35.98 -19.16
CA ARG A 246 -14.93 34.75 -18.48
C ARG A 246 -15.78 33.84 -19.36
N LEU A 247 -16.58 34.43 -20.26
CA LEU A 247 -17.33 33.66 -21.26
C LEU A 247 -16.38 32.95 -22.24
N LYS A 248 -15.33 33.64 -22.71
CA LYS A 248 -14.28 33.03 -23.54
C LYS A 248 -13.53 31.92 -22.80
N ASP A 249 -13.11 32.18 -21.56
CA ASP A 249 -12.41 31.20 -20.72
C ASP A 249 -13.26 29.95 -20.45
N SER A 250 -14.59 30.08 -20.48
CA SER A 250 -15.55 28.98 -20.30
C SER A 250 -15.95 28.28 -21.61
N GLY A 251 -15.30 28.62 -22.73
CA GLY A 251 -15.49 27.96 -24.02
C GLY A 251 -16.69 28.44 -24.84
N PHE A 252 -17.22 29.64 -24.57
CA PHE A 252 -18.15 30.31 -25.48
C PHE A 252 -17.38 31.04 -26.58
N ARG A 253 -17.85 30.94 -27.83
CA ARG A 253 -17.35 31.78 -28.94
C ARG A 253 -18.13 33.09 -28.91
N VAL A 254 -17.47 34.15 -28.44
CA VAL A 254 -18.04 35.48 -28.15
C VAL A 254 -17.16 36.58 -28.73
#